data_AF-A0A0K1RDT5-F1
#
_entry.id   AF-A0A0K1RDT5-F1
#
_cell.length_a   1.000
_cell.length_b   1.000
_cell.length_c   1.000
_cell.angle_alpha   90.00
_cell.angle_beta   90.00
_cell.angle_gamma   90.00
#
_symmetry.space_group_name_H-M   'P 1'
#
loop_
_entity.id
_entity.type
_entity.pdbx_description
1 polymer ?
#
loop_
_entity_poly.entity_id
_entity_poly.type
_entity_poly.pdbx_seq_one_letter_code
_entity_poly.pdbx_strand_id
1 'polypeptide(L)'
;MRRAPNPNRNFPTYCPYCGGEELEPNEETDFAWKCNECLRVFEVKFHGQDAPDTPPAPARSTPEALQESLVRRGHTAVLAGSGNTDGDGKRDE
;
A
#
# COMPACT_ATOMS: atom_id res chain seq x y z
N MET A 1 -6.59 -6.63 16.48
CA MET A 1 -7.84 -7.00 15.78
C MET A 1 -7.59 -6.97 14.28
N ARG A 2 -8.00 -8.00 13.53
CA ARG A 2 -7.93 -7.99 12.05
C ARG A 2 -9.09 -7.13 11.51
N ARG A 3 -8.84 -6.33 10.47
CA ARG A 3 -9.80 -5.36 9.89
C ARG A 3 -10.96 -6.10 9.20
N ALA A 4 -12.16 -5.51 9.22
CA ALA A 4 -13.32 -6.01 8.48
C ALA A 4 -13.05 -6.03 6.95
N PRO A 5 -13.70 -6.93 6.18
CA PRO A 5 -13.48 -7.04 4.74
C PRO A 5 -13.68 -5.70 4.02
N ASN A 6 -12.74 -5.34 3.15
CA ASN A 6 -12.89 -4.16 2.29
C ASN A 6 -13.66 -4.57 1.03
N PRO A 7 -14.85 -4.01 0.76
CA PRO A 7 -15.62 -4.27 -0.47
C PRO A 7 -14.95 -3.72 -1.75
N ASN A 8 -13.86 -2.93 -1.66
CA ASN A 8 -13.02 -2.58 -2.81
C ASN A 8 -12.06 -3.71 -3.21
N ARG A 9 -12.55 -4.94 -3.32
CA ARG A 9 -11.77 -6.01 -3.95
C ARG A 9 -11.89 -5.85 -5.45
N ASN A 10 -10.74 -5.71 -6.11
CA ASN A 10 -10.65 -5.79 -7.56
C ASN A 10 -11.43 -7.02 -8.04
N PHE A 11 -12.36 -6.86 -8.96
CA PHE A 11 -13.05 -7.99 -9.57
C PHE A 11 -12.15 -8.59 -10.66
N PRO A 12 -12.12 -9.91 -10.84
CA PRO A 12 -11.45 -10.50 -11.98
C PRO A 12 -12.12 -10.00 -13.25
N THR A 13 -11.33 -9.49 -14.21
CA THR A 13 -11.83 -9.07 -15.53
C THR A 13 -11.79 -10.20 -16.54
N TYR A 14 -11.04 -11.27 -16.26
CA TYR A 14 -10.87 -12.42 -17.15
C TYR A 14 -11.00 -13.72 -16.36
N CYS A 15 -11.74 -14.69 -16.91
CA CYS A 15 -11.78 -16.04 -16.38
C CYS A 15 -10.38 -16.66 -16.49
N PRO A 16 -9.78 -17.16 -15.40
CA PRO A 16 -8.44 -17.74 -15.45
C PRO A 16 -8.37 -19.06 -16.25
N TYR A 17 -9.52 -19.61 -16.63
CA TYR A 17 -9.61 -20.87 -17.37
C TYR A 17 -9.85 -20.69 -18.87
N CYS A 18 -10.74 -19.76 -19.28
CA CYS A 18 -11.10 -19.59 -20.70
C CYS A 18 -10.80 -18.20 -21.27
N GLY A 19 -10.37 -17.24 -20.44
CA GLY A 19 -10.18 -15.85 -20.87
C GLY A 19 -11.47 -15.08 -21.14
N GLY A 20 -12.63 -15.68 -20.87
CA GLY A 20 -13.93 -15.02 -20.99
C GLY A 20 -14.11 -13.88 -20.00
N GLU A 21 -14.93 -12.90 -20.35
CA GLU A 21 -15.14 -11.66 -19.58
C GLU A 21 -16.50 -11.64 -18.86
N GLU A 22 -17.43 -12.54 -19.22
CA GLU A 22 -18.71 -12.67 -18.53
C GLU A 22 -18.56 -13.40 -17.18
N LEU A 23 -18.31 -12.61 -16.14
CA LEU A 23 -18.11 -13.06 -14.76
C LEU A 23 -19.15 -12.45 -13.81
N GLU A 24 -19.74 -13.27 -12.96
CA GLU A 24 -20.72 -12.86 -11.94
C GLU A 24 -20.33 -13.38 -10.55
N PRO A 25 -20.64 -12.67 -9.45
CA PRO A 25 -20.47 -13.20 -8.10
C PRO A 25 -21.26 -14.51 -7.90
N ASN A 26 -20.73 -15.41 -7.08
CA ASN A 26 -21.36 -16.70 -6.80
C ASN A 26 -21.52 -16.91 -5.29
N GLU A 27 -22.53 -17.67 -4.88
CA GLU A 27 -22.90 -17.86 -3.48
C GLU A 27 -22.04 -18.89 -2.73
N GLU A 28 -21.16 -19.63 -3.42
CA GLU A 28 -20.28 -20.63 -2.81
C GLU A 28 -19.42 -20.03 -1.67
N THR A 29 -18.90 -18.80 -1.87
CA THR A 29 -18.21 -18.00 -0.84
C THR A 29 -18.38 -16.50 -1.11
N ASP A 30 -18.11 -15.65 -0.11
CA ASP A 30 -18.08 -14.17 -0.25
C ASP A 30 -17.12 -13.63 -1.33
N PHE A 31 -16.24 -14.48 -1.88
CA PHE A 31 -15.24 -14.12 -2.89
C PHE A 31 -15.32 -14.99 -4.15
N ALA A 32 -16.38 -15.82 -4.28
CA ALA A 32 -16.56 -16.72 -5.41
C ALA A 32 -17.15 -15.98 -6.63
N TRP A 33 -16.78 -16.46 -7.81
CA TRP A 33 -17.16 -15.96 -9.12
C TRP A 33 -17.52 -17.11 -10.05
N LYS A 34 -18.58 -16.94 -10.83
CA LYS A 34 -18.99 -17.85 -11.91
C LYS A 34 -18.67 -17.22 -13.27
N CYS A 35 -18.09 -18.00 -14.16
CA CYS A 35 -17.96 -17.63 -15.57
C CYS A 35 -19.16 -18.15 -16.38
N ASN A 36 -19.81 -17.28 -17.14
CA ASN A 36 -20.97 -17.67 -17.96
C ASN A 36 -20.58 -18.38 -19.26
N GLU A 37 -19.35 -18.20 -19.74
CA GLU A 37 -18.88 -18.85 -20.97
C GLU A 37 -18.45 -20.31 -20.73
N CYS A 38 -17.64 -20.56 -19.69
CA CYS A 38 -17.11 -21.90 -19.41
C CYS A 38 -17.72 -22.59 -18.18
N LEU A 39 -18.70 -21.94 -17.54
CA LEU A 39 -19.52 -22.45 -16.42
C LEU A 39 -18.75 -22.83 -15.14
N ARG A 40 -17.46 -22.47 -15.04
CA ARG A 40 -16.65 -22.74 -13.84
C ARG A 40 -16.92 -21.70 -12.76
N VAL A 41 -16.97 -22.18 -11.52
CA VAL A 41 -16.97 -21.35 -10.30
C VAL A 41 -15.55 -21.37 -9.71
N PHE A 42 -15.03 -20.21 -9.34
CA PHE A 42 -13.69 -20.04 -8.78
C PHE A 42 -13.66 -18.90 -7.78
N GLU A 43 -12.63 -18.83 -6.95
CA GLU A 43 -12.47 -17.80 -5.93
C GLU A 43 -11.15 -17.05 -6.12
N VAL A 44 -11.15 -15.72 -5.96
CA VAL A 44 -9.94 -14.89 -6.04
C VAL A 44 -9.63 -14.25 -4.69
N LYS A 45 -8.45 -14.53 -4.14
CA LYS A 45 -7.99 -14.00 -2.86
C LYS A 45 -6.67 -13.24 -3.02
N PHE A 46 -6.66 -11.97 -2.63
CA PHE A 46 -5.43 -11.21 -2.43
C PHE A 46 -4.84 -11.53 -1.05
N HIS A 47 -3.64 -12.12 -1.03
CA HIS A 47 -2.92 -12.51 0.18
C HIS A 47 -1.90 -11.47 0.67
N GLY A 48 -1.61 -10.44 -0.14
CA GLY A 48 -0.59 -9.44 0.15
C GLY A 48 0.44 -9.36 -0.97
N GLN A 49 1.54 -8.69 -0.69
CA GLN A 49 2.73 -8.63 -1.55
C GLN A 49 3.89 -9.25 -0.78
N ASP A 50 4.69 -10.07 -1.45
CA ASP A 50 5.93 -10.59 -0.89
C ASP A 50 7.01 -9.50 -0.86
N ALA A 51 8.02 -9.69 -0.02
CA ALA A 51 9.18 -8.81 0.00
C ALA A 51 10.02 -9.00 -1.27
N PRO A 52 10.52 -7.93 -1.91
CA PRO A 52 11.43 -8.05 -3.04
C PRO A 52 12.79 -8.61 -2.58
N ASP A 53 13.49 -9.35 -3.46
CA ASP A 53 14.83 -9.88 -3.18
C ASP A 53 15.83 -8.80 -2.79
N THR A 54 15.72 -7.63 -3.43
CA THR A 54 16.47 -6.43 -3.06
C THR A 54 15.48 -5.33 -2.72
N PRO A 55 15.34 -4.95 -1.44
CA PRO A 55 14.49 -3.84 -1.07
C PRO A 55 15.04 -2.54 -1.64
N PRO A 56 14.17 -1.62 -2.10
CA PRO A 56 14.62 -0.29 -2.46
C PRO A 56 15.27 0.37 -1.23
N ALA A 57 16.21 1.27 -1.48
CA ALA A 57 16.75 2.11 -0.41
C ALA A 57 15.59 2.79 0.33
N PRO A 58 15.67 2.89 1.67
CA PRO A 58 14.59 3.48 2.45
C PRO A 58 14.27 4.87 1.91
N ALA A 59 12.97 5.16 1.79
CA ALA A 59 12.54 6.50 1.43
C ALA A 59 13.07 7.49 2.48
N ARG A 60 13.62 8.61 2.01
CA ARG A 60 14.01 9.72 2.88
C ARG A 60 12.80 10.19 3.68
N SER A 61 13.03 10.59 4.91
CA SER A 61 11.98 11.24 5.67
C SER A 61 11.57 12.55 4.99
N THR A 62 10.32 12.99 5.21
CA THR A 62 9.82 14.27 4.67
C THR A 62 10.73 15.45 5.01
N PRO A 63 11.26 15.58 6.25
CA PRO A 63 12.21 16.64 6.59
C PRO A 63 13.52 16.56 5.81
N GLU A 64 14.14 15.38 5.68
CA GLU A 64 15.39 15.21 4.93
C GLU A 64 15.22 15.53 3.44
N ALA A 65 14.13 15.05 2.83
CA ALA A 65 13.82 15.33 1.44
C ALA A 65 13.62 16.84 1.19
N LEU A 66 12.97 17.54 2.14
CA LEU A 66 12.79 18.98 2.08
C LEU A 66 14.12 19.72 2.21
N GLN A 67 14.94 19.35 3.18
CA GLN A 67 16.26 19.97 3.41
C GLN A 67 17.16 19.83 2.17
N GLU A 68 17.26 18.62 1.60
CA GLU A 68 18.03 18.42 0.36
C GLU A 68 17.47 19.26 -0.80
N SER A 69 16.14 19.35 -0.90
CA SER A 69 15.51 20.16 -1.93
C SER A 69 15.79 21.66 -1.75
N LEU A 70 15.88 22.15 -0.51
CA LEU A 70 16.22 23.53 -0.20
C LEU A 70 17.70 23.82 -0.50
N VAL A 71 18.61 22.92 -0.11
CA VAL A 71 20.05 23.00 -0.45
C VAL A 71 20.23 23.06 -1.95
N ARG A 72 19.61 22.14 -2.70
CA ARG A 72 19.72 22.06 -4.16
C ARG A 72 19.25 23.33 -4.87
N ARG A 73 18.28 24.05 -4.27
CA ARG A 73 17.74 25.32 -4.79
C ARG A 73 18.44 26.57 -4.23
N GLY A 74 19.45 26.41 -3.37
CA GLY A 74 20.22 27.53 -2.79
C GLY A 74 19.56 28.23 -1.59
N HIS A 75 18.51 27.67 -1.00
CA HIS A 75 17.80 28.24 0.16
C HIS A 75 18.43 27.79 1.49
N THR A 76 19.70 28.09 1.71
CA THR A 76 20.48 27.59 2.87
C THR A 76 20.16 28.29 4.19
N ALA A 77 19.64 29.52 4.14
CA ALA A 77 19.30 30.31 5.34
C ALA A 77 18.20 29.68 6.20
N VAL A 78 17.31 28.86 5.60
CA VAL A 78 16.19 28.20 6.29
C VAL A 78 16.64 27.02 7.15
N LEU A 79 17.82 26.45 6.87
CA LEU A 79 18.30 25.20 7.48
C LEU A 79 18.84 25.39 8.91
N ALA A 80 19.26 26.60 9.27
CA ALA A 80 19.89 26.89 10.56
C ALA A 80 18.90 26.95 11.75
N GLY A 81 17.58 26.97 11.49
CA GLY A 81 16.55 27.17 12.53
C GLY A 81 15.85 25.91 13.05
N SER A 82 16.11 24.73 12.50
CA SER A 82 15.28 23.53 12.73
C SER A 82 15.88 22.49 13.67
N GLY A 83 17.08 22.71 14.18
CA GLY A 83 17.82 21.72 14.99
C GLY A 83 18.13 22.23 16.39
N ASN A 84 17.13 22.46 17.25
CA ASN A 84 17.33 22.29 18.68
C ASN A 84 16.00 22.17 19.44
N THR A 85 15.51 20.95 19.64
CA THR A 85 14.66 20.63 20.79
C THR A 85 15.15 19.31 21.36
N ASP A 86 16.33 19.34 21.98
CA ASP A 86 16.71 18.31 22.93
C ASP A 86 15.78 18.42 24.14
N GLY A 87 14.93 17.41 24.31
CA GLY A 87 14.18 17.22 25.53
C GLY A 87 15.11 16.64 26.59
N ASP A 88 15.43 17.44 27.61
CA ASP A 88 15.99 16.93 28.86
C ASP A 88 14.96 17.18 29.97
N GLY A 89 14.27 16.09 30.34
CA GLY A 89 13.36 16.07 31.46
C GLY A 89 14.17 16.01 32.76
N LYS A 90 14.18 17.10 33.50
CA LYS A 90 14.51 17.09 34.93
C LYS A 90 13.44 17.83 35.72
N ARG A 91 12.61 17.06 36.42
CA ARG A 91 11.73 17.54 37.50
C ARG A 91 12.51 17.36 38.79
N ASP A 92 12.90 18.48 39.39
CA ASP A 92 13.31 18.55 40.77
C ASP A 92 12.14 19.16 41.58
N GLU A 93 11.91 18.58 42.76
CA GLU A 93 10.88 18.82 43.81
C GLU A 93 9.56 18.02 43.73
#